data_AF-A0A924ZS06-F1
#
_entry.id   AF-A0A924ZS06-F1
#
_cell.length_a   1.000
_cell.length_b   1.000
_cell.length_c   1.000
_cell.angle_alpha   90.00
_cell.angle_beta   90.00
_cell.angle_gamma   90.00
#
_symmetry.space_group_name_H-M   'P 1'
#
loop_
_entity.id
_entity.type
_entity.pdbx_description
1 polymer ?
#
loop_
_entity_poly.entity_id
_entity_poly.type
_entity_poly.pdbx_seq_one_letter_code
_entity_poly.pdbx_strand_id
1 'polypeptide(L)'
;TGTPIFADNAVKNELGKRTTKELFGECLHKYVITDAIKDENVLKFSVEYVGRYKQKDDSKTNIDIEVEDIDTKELMESPLRLNKIADYIIDNHNRKTHSKEFTAMFCVSSVETLIKYYEILQAKKLEGKHNLKIATIFSYAANEDDADANGFIPEELSVVEEPKALYGLNKHSREKLDEFIGDYNTMFGTKFSTKDSVLFYNYYNDISKNVKNKKIDILLVVNMFLTGFDSPNLNTMYVDKNLKHHGLIQAYSRTNRILNEQKSQGNIIVFRNLKKATDDAIALFSNKDAIDVIIMQPYEDYVQQFGEAVTALLKIVPTVNSVNDLKNEKDELEFVKAFRELMRLKNVLTTFSDFTMEDLDIEEQLFEDYKSKYLDLYDKVIDERKKEKVSILEDVDFELELIHRDEINVTYILNLLAGLKNADPTEKTKKQKEIIDLLTGEANLRSKRELIERFILENLPNIEDTEDLPDQFEKYWNEEQIKAFKQLVQEENLSEEKTEQLIENYLFAEREPLRDELLDLIEGEKPKVLERKKTGDRILSKIIGFVETFVSGFAKVG
;
A
#
# COMPACT_ATOMS: atom_id res chain seq x y z
N THR A 1 27.41 9.22 -6.72
CA THR A 1 26.29 9.86 -5.98
C THR A 1 25.05 9.83 -6.87
N GLY A 2 23.86 9.61 -6.31
CA GLY A 2 22.61 9.54 -7.07
C GLY A 2 22.08 10.91 -7.53
N THR A 3 22.47 11.98 -6.84
CA THR A 3 22.14 13.36 -7.21
C THR A 3 23.41 14.20 -7.21
N PRO A 4 24.17 14.18 -8.31
CA PRO A 4 25.39 14.98 -8.43
C PRO A 4 25.13 16.50 -8.37
N ILE A 5 26.14 17.23 -7.90
CA ILE A 5 26.18 18.68 -7.87
C ILE A 5 26.86 19.16 -9.15
N PHE A 6 26.06 19.66 -10.07
CA PHE A 6 26.42 20.39 -11.28
C PHE A 6 26.53 21.89 -11.00
N ALA A 7 26.99 22.67 -12.00
CA ALA A 7 27.01 24.12 -11.89
C ALA A 7 25.61 24.71 -11.65
N ASP A 8 24.59 24.12 -12.28
CA ASP A 8 23.20 24.60 -12.26
C ASP A 8 22.50 24.37 -10.91
N ASN A 9 22.94 23.39 -10.11
CA ASN A 9 22.43 23.14 -8.76
C ASN A 9 23.51 23.31 -7.67
N ALA A 10 24.65 23.94 -7.98
CA ALA A 10 25.72 24.20 -7.02
C ALA A 10 25.36 25.39 -6.11
N VAL A 11 25.26 25.08 -4.82
CA VAL A 11 25.01 26.06 -3.76
C VAL A 11 26.31 26.44 -3.08
N LYS A 12 26.39 27.69 -2.62
CA LYS A 12 27.56 28.19 -1.89
C LYS A 12 27.49 27.67 -0.46
N ASN A 13 28.44 26.83 -0.05
CA ASN A 13 28.62 26.46 1.36
C ASN A 13 29.81 27.23 1.96
N GLU A 14 30.19 26.93 3.21
CA GLU A 14 31.35 27.54 3.89
C GLU A 14 32.67 27.41 3.10
N LEU A 15 32.75 26.47 2.16
CA LEU A 15 33.91 26.19 1.30
C LEU A 15 33.73 26.67 -0.15
N GLY A 16 32.66 27.43 -0.44
CA GLY A 16 32.33 27.98 -1.76
C GLY A 16 31.30 27.16 -2.56
N LYS A 17 31.06 27.53 -3.83
CA LYS A 17 30.31 26.69 -4.78
C LYS A 17 31.28 25.65 -5.35
N ARG A 18 31.07 24.37 -5.07
CA ARG A 18 31.87 23.28 -5.63
C ARG A 18 30.98 22.23 -6.27
N THR A 19 31.33 21.81 -7.47
CA THR A 19 30.64 20.72 -8.18
C THR A 19 31.19 19.37 -7.74
N THR A 20 30.43 18.30 -7.97
CA THR A 20 30.89 16.92 -7.73
C THR A 20 32.16 16.63 -8.55
N LYS A 21 32.27 17.19 -9.77
CA LYS A 21 33.47 17.05 -10.61
C LYS A 21 34.71 17.70 -9.97
N GLU A 22 34.55 18.88 -9.38
CA GLU A 22 35.66 19.57 -8.69
C GLU A 22 36.08 18.85 -7.40
N LEU A 23 35.14 18.19 -6.72
CA LEU A 23 35.42 17.46 -5.48
C LEU A 23 36.01 16.07 -5.72
N PHE A 24 35.54 15.35 -6.74
CA PHE A 24 35.83 13.92 -6.92
C PHE A 24 36.45 13.55 -8.28
N GLY A 25 36.60 14.50 -9.20
CA GLY A 25 37.15 14.26 -10.54
C GLY A 25 36.10 13.80 -11.56
N GLU A 26 36.54 13.10 -12.60
CA GLU A 26 35.65 12.70 -13.71
C GLU A 26 34.64 11.63 -13.31
N CYS A 27 33.47 11.67 -13.95
CA CYS A 27 32.45 10.63 -13.77
C CYS A 27 32.93 9.35 -14.45
N LEU A 28 33.23 8.32 -13.65
CA LEU A 28 33.75 7.04 -14.14
C LEU A 28 32.66 6.20 -14.84
N HIS A 29 31.44 6.24 -14.31
CA HIS A 29 30.27 5.52 -14.82
C HIS A 29 28.99 6.19 -14.33
N LYS A 30 27.90 6.08 -15.10
CA LYS A 30 26.58 6.63 -14.77
C LYS A 30 25.53 5.55 -14.95
N TYR A 31 24.69 5.38 -13.94
CA TYR A 31 23.48 4.57 -13.97
C TYR A 31 22.36 5.46 -13.43
N VAL A 32 21.41 5.83 -14.28
CA VAL A 32 20.36 6.81 -13.95
C VAL A 32 19.01 6.16 -13.78
N ILE A 33 18.07 6.94 -13.27
CA ILE A 33 16.68 6.52 -13.09
C ILE A 33 16.04 5.98 -14.38
N THR A 34 16.40 6.49 -15.55
CA THR A 34 15.92 5.93 -16.83
C THR A 34 16.39 4.51 -17.06
N ASP A 35 17.64 4.22 -16.69
CA ASP A 35 18.22 2.88 -16.81
C ASP A 35 17.53 1.96 -15.79
N ALA A 36 17.37 2.44 -14.55
CA ALA A 36 16.69 1.70 -13.48
C ALA A 36 15.21 1.38 -13.80
N ILE A 37 14.49 2.28 -14.46
CA ILE A 37 13.11 2.02 -14.91
C ILE A 37 13.11 0.99 -16.05
N LYS A 38 14.04 1.12 -17.01
CA LYS A 38 14.14 0.21 -18.14
C LYS A 38 14.53 -1.21 -17.71
N ASP A 39 15.34 -1.32 -16.67
CA ASP A 39 15.77 -2.59 -16.08
C ASP A 39 14.75 -3.14 -15.07
N GLU A 40 13.56 -2.50 -14.93
CA GLU A 40 12.53 -2.90 -13.98
C GLU A 40 13.06 -3.01 -12.53
N ASN A 41 13.95 -2.08 -12.14
CA ASN A 41 14.49 -1.96 -10.78
C ASN A 41 13.78 -0.88 -9.96
N VAL A 42 13.15 0.09 -10.63
CA VAL A 42 12.29 1.11 -10.00
C VAL A 42 11.10 1.42 -10.90
N LEU A 43 10.00 1.89 -10.29
CA LEU A 43 8.77 2.23 -11.00
C LEU A 43 8.84 3.65 -11.61
N LYS A 44 7.88 3.93 -12.50
CA LYS A 44 7.58 5.27 -13.02
C LYS A 44 6.84 6.13 -11.98
N PHE A 45 6.70 7.43 -12.26
CA PHE A 45 5.90 8.35 -11.46
C PHE A 45 4.61 8.75 -12.18
N SER A 46 3.47 8.66 -11.49
CA SER A 46 2.26 9.38 -11.90
C SER A 46 2.22 10.71 -11.15
N VAL A 47 2.34 11.83 -11.88
CA VAL A 47 2.40 13.17 -11.29
C VAL A 47 1.14 13.95 -11.64
N GLU A 48 0.32 14.23 -10.62
CA GLU A 48 -0.94 14.97 -10.72
C GLU A 48 -0.78 16.37 -10.12
N TYR A 49 -1.12 17.40 -10.89
CA TYR A 49 -1.12 18.79 -10.42
C TYR A 49 -2.56 19.23 -10.13
N VAL A 50 -2.92 19.34 -8.86
CA VAL A 50 -4.27 19.67 -8.40
C VAL A 50 -4.44 21.19 -8.36
N GLY A 51 -5.55 21.72 -8.90
CA GLY A 51 -5.85 23.16 -8.92
C GLY A 51 -5.35 23.92 -10.16
N ARG A 52 -4.76 23.25 -11.15
CA ARG A 52 -4.50 23.81 -12.50
C ARG A 52 -5.10 22.90 -13.56
N TYR A 53 -6.11 23.38 -14.27
CA TYR A 53 -6.16 23.58 -15.73
C TYR A 53 -7.61 23.90 -16.15
N LYS A 54 -7.80 25.03 -16.83
CA LYS A 54 -8.99 25.28 -17.67
C LYS A 54 -9.01 24.22 -18.78
N GLN A 55 -9.73 23.11 -18.60
CA GLN A 55 -10.45 22.36 -19.65
C GLN A 55 -10.96 21.00 -19.14
N LYS A 56 -12.11 21.04 -18.44
CA LYS A 56 -13.23 20.08 -18.44
C LYS A 56 -14.03 20.44 -17.19
N ASP A 57 -15.26 20.89 -17.36
CA ASP A 57 -16.13 21.28 -16.23
C ASP A 57 -16.43 20.09 -15.26
N ASP A 58 -16.01 18.86 -15.61
CA ASP A 58 -16.29 17.61 -14.88
C ASP A 58 -15.06 16.84 -14.30
N SER A 59 -13.82 17.37 -14.36
CA SER A 59 -12.66 16.65 -13.78
C SER A 59 -12.63 16.72 -12.24
N LYS A 60 -12.37 15.59 -11.57
CA LYS A 60 -12.22 15.50 -10.10
C LYS A 60 -10.89 16.08 -9.61
N THR A 61 -9.94 16.34 -10.50
CA THR A 61 -8.71 17.11 -10.20
C THR A 61 -8.93 18.62 -10.20
N ASN A 62 -10.06 19.09 -10.73
CA ASN A 62 -10.48 20.50 -10.67
C ASN A 62 -11.07 20.82 -9.30
N ILE A 63 -10.20 20.88 -8.30
CA ILE A 63 -10.52 21.67 -7.11
C ILE A 63 -10.31 23.13 -7.47
N ASP A 64 -11.26 23.98 -7.12
CA ASP A 64 -11.13 25.44 -7.14
C ASP A 64 -10.10 25.90 -6.08
N ILE A 65 -8.85 25.48 -6.25
CA ILE A 65 -7.70 26.00 -5.54
C ILE A 65 -7.07 26.96 -6.53
N GLU A 66 -7.21 28.27 -6.30
CA GLU A 66 -6.49 29.27 -7.08
C GLU A 66 -4.98 29.06 -6.86
N VAL A 67 -4.35 28.31 -7.75
CA VAL A 67 -2.89 28.25 -7.87
C VAL A 67 -2.50 29.47 -8.71
N GLU A 68 -2.71 30.67 -8.17
CA GLU A 68 -2.31 31.92 -8.81
C GLU A 68 -0.80 31.86 -9.12
N ASP A 69 -0.36 32.57 -10.17
CA ASP A 69 1.07 32.77 -10.45
C ASP A 69 1.80 33.50 -9.30
N ILE A 70 1.07 33.96 -8.28
CA ILE A 70 1.55 34.66 -7.09
C ILE A 70 1.53 33.70 -5.88
N ASP A 71 2.65 33.06 -5.62
CA ASP A 71 2.92 32.22 -4.44
C ASP A 71 3.10 33.09 -3.18
N THR A 72 2.06 33.83 -2.77
CA THR A 72 2.10 34.59 -1.51
C THR A 72 1.86 33.65 -0.32
N LYS A 73 2.64 33.84 0.75
CA LYS A 73 2.52 33.06 1.99
C LYS A 73 1.08 33.08 2.55
N GLU A 74 0.41 34.23 2.47
CA GLU A 74 -0.97 34.41 2.96
C GLU A 74 -1.98 33.54 2.17
N LEU A 75 -1.85 33.45 0.84
CA LEU A 75 -2.70 32.61 0.01
C LEU A 75 -2.44 31.12 0.26
N MET A 76 -1.17 30.72 0.35
CA MET A 76 -0.79 29.31 0.55
C MET A 76 -1.22 28.77 1.90
N GLU A 77 -1.17 29.60 2.93
CA GLU A 77 -1.57 29.24 4.29
C GLU A 77 -3.02 29.58 4.63
N SER A 78 -3.81 30.01 3.64
CA SER A 78 -5.23 30.32 3.81
C SER A 78 -5.99 29.10 4.34
N PRO A 79 -6.77 29.24 5.44
CA PRO A 79 -7.54 28.12 5.99
C PRO A 79 -8.48 27.46 4.98
N LEU A 80 -9.03 28.22 4.03
CA LEU A 80 -9.88 27.69 2.97
C LEU A 80 -9.11 26.73 2.06
N ARG A 81 -7.89 27.11 1.64
CA ARG A 81 -7.02 26.28 0.80
C ARG A 81 -6.60 25.02 1.54
N LEU A 82 -6.12 25.14 2.77
CA LEU A 82 -5.68 23.99 3.59
C LEU A 82 -6.83 22.99 3.82
N ASN A 83 -8.05 23.48 4.06
CA ASN A 83 -9.22 22.62 4.20
C ASN A 83 -9.54 21.88 2.89
N LYS A 84 -9.57 22.58 1.74
CA LYS A 84 -9.80 21.97 0.43
C LYS A 84 -8.77 20.86 0.12
N ILE A 85 -7.50 21.09 0.47
CA ILE A 85 -6.44 20.08 0.31
C ILE A 85 -6.66 18.89 1.24
N ALA A 86 -6.98 19.13 2.52
CA ALA A 86 -7.27 18.07 3.46
C ALA A 86 -8.47 17.22 3.03
N ASP A 87 -9.54 17.85 2.54
CA ASP A 87 -10.72 17.16 1.99
C ASP A 87 -10.36 16.30 0.79
N TYR A 88 -9.59 16.84 -0.17
CA TYR A 88 -9.11 16.04 -1.30
C TYR A 88 -8.29 14.82 -0.88
N ILE A 89 -7.37 15.00 0.08
CA ILE A 89 -6.57 13.89 0.59
C ILE A 89 -7.49 12.82 1.18
N ILE A 90 -8.46 13.20 2.02
CA ILE A 90 -9.41 12.26 2.63
C ILE A 90 -10.21 11.51 1.56
N ASP A 91 -10.76 12.23 0.58
CA ASP A 91 -11.66 11.68 -0.45
C ASP A 91 -10.93 10.74 -1.41
N ASN A 92 -9.63 10.95 -1.64
CA ASN A 92 -8.85 10.21 -2.63
C ASN A 92 -7.85 9.23 -2.03
N HIS A 93 -7.58 9.27 -0.72
CA HIS A 93 -6.53 8.46 -0.11
C HIS A 93 -6.71 6.97 -0.41
N ASN A 94 -7.90 6.42 -0.15
CA ASN A 94 -8.18 5.00 -0.38
C ASN A 94 -7.94 4.60 -1.85
N ARG A 95 -8.30 5.46 -2.82
CA ARG A 95 -8.03 5.17 -4.24
C ARG A 95 -6.54 5.14 -4.53
N LYS A 96 -5.79 6.13 -4.03
CA LYS A 96 -4.34 6.26 -4.29
C LYS A 96 -3.51 5.19 -3.60
N THR A 97 -3.98 4.65 -2.49
CA THR A 97 -3.27 3.67 -1.68
C THR A 97 -3.86 2.27 -1.72
N HIS A 98 -4.73 1.97 -2.70
CA HIS A 98 -5.39 0.67 -2.83
C HIS A 98 -6.05 0.23 -1.52
N SER A 99 -6.98 1.05 -1.03
CA SER A 99 -7.70 0.84 0.23
C SER A 99 -6.77 0.65 1.44
N LYS A 100 -5.71 1.46 1.51
CA LYS A 100 -4.67 1.45 2.56
C LYS A 100 -3.76 0.22 2.56
N GLU A 101 -3.73 -0.53 1.46
CA GLU A 101 -2.69 -1.54 1.25
C GLU A 101 -1.30 -0.89 1.15
N PHE A 102 -1.25 0.36 0.71
CA PHE A 102 -0.06 1.19 0.73
C PHE A 102 -0.18 2.37 1.71
N THR A 103 0.98 2.95 2.04
CA THR A 103 1.07 4.14 2.89
C THR A 103 1.39 5.39 2.07
N ALA A 104 1.10 6.55 2.64
CA ALA A 104 1.42 7.83 2.03
C ALA A 104 2.30 8.72 2.92
N MET A 105 2.98 9.66 2.26
CA MET A 105 3.70 10.75 2.92
C MET A 105 3.13 12.09 2.47
N PHE A 106 2.97 13.03 3.40
CA PHE A 106 2.52 14.38 3.09
C PHE A 106 3.62 15.39 3.42
N CYS A 107 4.18 16.01 2.38
CA CYS A 107 5.29 16.94 2.47
C CYS A 107 4.78 18.38 2.44
N VAL A 108 5.07 19.16 3.48
CA VAL A 108 4.60 20.55 3.61
C VAL A 108 5.76 21.54 3.72
N SER A 109 5.48 22.81 3.45
CA SER A 109 6.50 23.87 3.39
C SER A 109 7.20 24.12 4.72
N SER A 110 6.43 24.30 5.79
CA SER A 110 6.89 24.78 7.09
C SER A 110 6.24 24.05 8.27
N VAL A 111 6.83 24.16 9.46
CA VAL A 111 6.27 23.63 10.71
C VAL A 111 4.92 24.28 11.04
N GLU A 112 4.76 25.57 10.74
CA GLU A 112 3.49 26.27 10.95
C GLU A 112 2.37 25.67 10.09
N THR A 113 2.62 25.45 8.81
CA THR A 113 1.66 24.81 7.90
C THR A 113 1.39 23.37 8.30
N LEU A 114 2.41 22.65 8.76
CA LEU A 114 2.27 21.29 9.30
C LEU A 114 1.29 21.23 10.46
N ILE A 115 1.43 22.13 11.44
CA ILE A 115 0.54 22.20 12.60
C ILE A 115 -0.90 22.42 12.15
N LYS A 116 -1.13 23.38 11.24
CA LYS A 116 -2.47 23.68 10.68
C LYS A 116 -3.08 22.44 10.01
N TYR A 117 -2.32 21.72 9.17
CA TYR A 117 -2.82 20.50 8.52
C TYR A 117 -3.14 19.38 9.51
N TYR A 118 -2.26 19.15 10.49
CA TYR A 118 -2.49 18.12 11.50
C TYR A 118 -3.75 18.39 12.30
N GLU A 119 -3.97 19.64 12.74
CA GLU A 119 -5.16 20.06 13.47
C GLU A 119 -6.44 19.92 12.63
N ILE A 120 -6.42 20.32 11.35
CA ILE A 120 -7.55 20.16 10.42
C ILE A 120 -7.91 18.68 10.27
N LEU A 121 -6.91 17.81 10.06
CA LEU A 121 -7.14 16.37 9.88
C LEU A 121 -7.63 15.73 11.18
N GLN A 122 -7.11 16.12 12.35
CA GLN A 122 -7.63 15.63 13.63
C GLN A 122 -9.07 16.09 13.88
N ALA A 123 -9.41 17.34 13.58
CA ALA A 123 -10.79 17.83 13.71
C ALA A 123 -11.75 17.04 12.82
N LYS A 124 -11.39 16.81 11.55
CA LYS A 124 -12.19 16.01 10.61
C LYS A 124 -12.31 14.55 11.05
N LYS A 125 -11.28 13.98 11.68
CA LYS A 125 -11.34 12.65 12.31
C LYS A 125 -12.35 12.60 13.46
N LEU A 126 -12.33 13.58 14.34
CA LEU A 126 -13.27 13.69 15.47
C LEU A 126 -14.73 13.91 15.00
N GLU A 127 -14.91 14.58 13.85
CA GLU A 127 -16.21 14.71 13.17
C GLU A 127 -16.66 13.42 12.46
N GLY A 128 -15.85 12.36 12.45
CA GLY A 128 -16.16 11.09 11.80
C GLY A 128 -16.00 11.10 10.27
N LYS A 129 -15.36 12.12 9.69
CA LYS A 129 -15.17 12.22 8.23
C LYS A 129 -14.13 11.24 7.69
N HIS A 130 -13.22 10.77 8.54
CA HIS A 130 -12.26 9.71 8.20
C HIS A 130 -11.76 9.01 9.46
N ASN A 131 -11.13 7.84 9.26
CA ASN A 131 -10.50 7.05 10.32
C ASN A 131 -8.97 6.92 10.17
N LEU A 132 -8.35 7.70 9.27
CA LEU A 132 -6.92 7.61 8.96
C LEU A 132 -6.02 7.73 10.21
N LYS A 133 -4.96 6.91 10.25
CA LYS A 133 -3.88 6.98 11.25
C LYS A 133 -2.79 7.91 10.75
N ILE A 134 -2.72 9.11 11.32
CA ILE A 134 -1.80 10.16 10.90
C ILE A 134 -0.75 10.35 11.98
N ALA A 135 0.52 10.38 11.57
CA ALA A 135 1.64 10.72 12.44
C ALA A 135 2.43 11.88 11.82
N THR A 136 3.19 12.60 12.64
CA THR A 136 3.99 13.73 12.20
C THR A 136 5.31 13.81 12.94
N ILE A 137 6.33 14.36 12.29
CA ILE A 137 7.63 14.58 12.91
C ILE A 137 8.37 15.74 12.22
N PHE A 138 9.01 16.58 13.03
CA PHE A 138 9.83 17.69 12.56
C PHE A 138 10.89 18.07 13.60
N SER A 139 12.01 18.64 13.17
CA SER A 139 12.99 19.24 14.07
C SER A 139 12.51 20.57 14.66
N TYR A 140 13.01 20.90 15.86
CA TYR A 140 12.69 22.13 16.58
C TYR A 140 13.63 23.30 16.29
N ALA A 141 14.73 23.04 15.59
CA ALA A 141 15.58 24.08 15.04
C ALA A 141 14.75 24.90 14.05
N ALA A 142 15.05 26.20 13.93
CA ALA A 142 14.30 27.10 13.07
C ALA A 142 14.36 26.62 11.60
N ASN A 143 13.30 25.94 11.16
CA ASN A 143 12.99 25.75 9.75
C ASN A 143 12.53 27.11 9.23
N GLU A 144 13.49 27.98 8.88
CA GLU A 144 13.17 29.16 8.08
C GLU A 144 12.65 28.66 6.72
N ASP A 145 11.49 29.18 6.31
CA ASP A 145 11.05 29.13 4.91
C ASP A 145 12.15 29.82 4.09
N ASP A 146 13.13 29.03 3.63
CA ASP A 146 14.15 29.57 2.76
C ASP A 146 13.48 29.85 1.41
N ALA A 147 13.16 31.12 1.15
CA ALA A 147 12.68 31.58 -0.14
C ALA A 147 13.68 31.23 -1.27
N ASP A 148 14.95 31.01 -0.89
CA ASP A 148 16.05 30.53 -1.71
C ASP A 148 16.32 29.02 -1.53
N ALA A 149 15.35 28.19 -1.09
CA ALA A 149 15.53 26.75 -0.90
C ALA A 149 16.07 26.07 -2.18
N ASN A 150 17.39 25.84 -2.20
CA ASN A 150 18.18 25.47 -3.37
C ASN A 150 18.13 23.95 -3.70
N GLY A 151 17.01 23.30 -3.35
CA GLY A 151 16.80 21.85 -3.51
C GLY A 151 17.53 20.98 -2.50
N PHE A 152 18.31 21.56 -1.58
CA PHE A 152 18.96 20.83 -0.48
C PHE A 152 17.93 20.60 0.63
N ILE A 153 17.70 19.33 0.96
CA ILE A 153 16.91 18.93 2.13
C ILE A 153 17.93 18.68 3.24
N PRO A 154 17.94 19.48 4.32
CA PRO A 154 18.86 19.26 5.43
C PRO A 154 18.70 17.82 5.96
N GLU A 155 19.82 17.11 6.08
CA GLU A 155 19.86 15.81 6.74
C GLU A 155 19.73 16.07 8.24
N GLU A 156 18.50 16.19 8.75
CA GLU A 156 18.20 16.53 10.16
C GLU A 156 18.75 15.51 11.18
N LEU A 157 19.35 14.40 10.71
CA LEU A 157 19.97 13.37 11.55
C LEU A 157 21.28 13.82 12.23
N SER A 158 21.94 14.88 11.78
CA SER A 158 23.18 15.36 12.44
C SER A 158 22.94 16.23 13.68
N VAL A 159 21.69 16.46 14.09
CA VAL A 159 21.34 17.34 15.23
C VAL A 159 20.51 16.61 16.29
N VAL A 160 21.07 15.53 16.83
CA VAL A 160 20.64 15.00 18.15
C VAL A 160 21.49 15.61 19.28
N GLU A 161 22.62 16.24 18.95
CA GLU A 161 23.39 17.11 19.85
C GLU A 161 23.47 18.54 19.28
N GLU A 162 22.43 19.35 19.48
CA GLU A 162 22.60 20.80 19.43
C GLU A 162 22.99 21.37 20.81
N PRO A 163 23.77 22.47 20.84
CA PRO A 163 24.17 23.11 22.09
C PRO A 163 22.95 23.51 22.91
N LYS A 164 22.98 23.28 24.23
CA LYS A 164 21.94 23.68 25.21
C LYS A 164 21.44 25.13 25.09
N ALA A 165 22.14 25.99 24.34
CA ALA A 165 21.81 27.40 24.11
C ALA A 165 20.64 27.64 23.13
N LEU A 166 20.29 26.69 22.23
CA LEU A 166 19.18 26.87 21.27
C LEU A 166 17.79 26.44 21.81
N TYR A 167 17.73 25.85 23.01
CA TYR A 167 16.52 25.36 23.66
C TYR A 167 15.43 26.43 23.93
N GLY A 168 15.71 27.71 23.67
CA GLY A 168 14.82 28.84 23.98
C GLY A 168 14.13 29.52 22.79
N LEU A 169 14.48 29.21 21.53
CA LEU A 169 14.04 30.02 20.38
C LEU A 169 12.68 29.61 19.76
N ASN A 170 12.21 28.36 19.96
CA ASN A 170 10.94 27.85 19.38
C ASN A 170 10.10 27.05 20.40
N LYS A 171 9.80 27.64 21.56
CA LYS A 171 9.02 26.97 22.63
C LYS A 171 7.65 26.44 22.16
N HIS A 172 6.96 27.20 21.30
CA HIS A 172 5.64 26.84 20.78
C HIS A 172 5.66 25.57 19.91
N SER A 173 6.60 25.46 18.97
CA SER A 173 6.70 24.29 18.07
C SER A 173 7.04 23.01 18.83
N ARG A 174 7.82 23.12 19.93
CA ARG A 174 8.12 21.98 20.81
C ARG A 174 6.91 21.48 21.57
N GLU A 175 6.16 22.40 22.16
CA GLU A 175 4.92 22.06 22.87
C GLU A 175 3.92 21.37 21.94
N LYS A 176 3.79 21.85 20.70
CA LYS A 176 2.92 21.22 19.69
C LYS A 176 3.36 19.83 19.27
N LEU A 177 4.66 19.58 19.07
CA LEU A 177 5.11 18.22 18.76
C LEU A 177 4.97 17.28 19.95
N ASP A 178 5.17 17.75 21.20
CA ASP A 178 4.88 16.93 22.38
C ASP A 178 3.38 16.58 22.48
N GLU A 179 2.48 17.48 22.08
CA GLU A 179 1.03 17.21 21.94
C GLU A 179 0.77 16.11 20.90
N PHE A 180 1.37 16.21 19.71
CA PHE A 180 1.20 15.22 18.64
C PHE A 180 1.83 13.86 18.99
N ILE A 181 2.94 13.86 19.73
CA ILE A 181 3.51 12.64 20.32
C ILE A 181 2.56 12.04 21.36
N GLY A 182 1.83 12.88 22.11
CA GLY A 182 0.76 12.45 22.99
C GLY A 182 -0.34 11.68 22.26
N ASP A 183 -0.83 12.21 21.14
CA ASP A 183 -1.79 11.51 20.27
C ASP A 183 -1.24 10.17 19.77
N TYR A 184 0.02 10.16 19.32
CA TYR A 184 0.71 8.96 18.86
C TYR A 184 0.84 7.90 19.96
N ASN A 185 1.21 8.33 21.17
CA ASN A 185 1.32 7.46 22.33
C ASN A 185 -0.02 6.81 22.67
N THR A 186 -1.11 7.57 22.59
CA THR A 186 -2.48 7.05 22.75
C THR A 186 -2.82 6.05 21.65
N MET A 187 -2.47 6.35 20.40
CA MET A 187 -2.77 5.50 19.23
C MET A 187 -2.05 4.15 19.26
N PHE A 188 -0.80 4.12 19.75
CA PHE A 188 0.06 2.92 19.69
C PHE A 188 0.43 2.34 21.06
N GLY A 189 -0.09 2.90 22.16
CA GLY A 189 0.20 2.43 23.52
C GLY A 189 1.66 2.66 23.95
N THR A 190 2.30 3.73 23.47
CA THR A 190 3.72 4.06 23.72
C THR A 190 3.87 5.23 24.70
N LYS A 191 5.12 5.59 25.05
CA LYS A 191 5.43 6.65 26.04
C LYS A 191 6.63 7.50 25.61
N PHE A 192 6.62 7.98 24.37
CA PHE A 192 7.65 8.86 23.84
C PHE A 192 7.45 10.32 24.29
N SER A 193 8.52 11.11 24.23
CA SER A 193 8.51 12.54 24.55
C SER A 193 9.74 13.22 23.99
N THR A 194 9.70 14.54 23.83
CA THR A 194 10.84 15.33 23.36
C THR A 194 11.66 15.93 24.49
N LYS A 195 11.33 15.58 25.73
CA LYS A 195 12.09 15.96 26.93
C LYS A 195 13.46 15.28 27.01
N ASP A 196 13.61 14.14 26.35
CA ASP A 196 14.82 13.33 26.32
C ASP A 196 15.18 12.98 24.87
N SER A 197 16.41 13.28 24.46
CA SER A 197 16.93 12.97 23.13
C SER A 197 16.82 11.49 22.78
N VAL A 198 16.96 10.59 23.78
CA VAL A 198 16.80 9.14 23.57
C VAL A 198 15.35 8.78 23.27
N LEU A 199 14.39 9.37 23.99
CA LEU A 199 12.96 9.13 23.76
C LEU A 199 12.50 9.68 22.40
N PHE A 200 13.02 10.83 21.98
CA PHE A 200 12.73 11.37 20.65
C PHE A 200 13.36 10.53 19.54
N TYR A 201 14.59 10.03 19.73
CA TYR A 201 15.21 9.10 18.78
C TYR A 201 14.42 7.78 18.68
N ASN A 202 13.94 7.26 19.81
CA ASN A 202 13.07 6.08 19.81
C ASN A 202 11.74 6.34 19.10
N TYR A 203 11.16 7.53 19.27
CA TYR A 203 9.98 7.96 18.52
C TYR A 203 10.21 7.98 17.00
N TYR A 204 11.32 8.56 16.55
CA TYR A 204 11.72 8.56 15.13
C TYR A 204 11.81 7.13 14.58
N ASN A 205 12.47 6.23 15.31
CA ASN A 205 12.60 4.83 14.90
C ASN A 205 11.27 4.09 14.87
N ASP A 206 10.40 4.37 15.85
CA ASP A 206 9.08 3.74 15.94
C ASP A 206 8.16 4.22 14.81
N ILE A 207 8.17 5.51 14.47
CA ILE A 207 7.49 6.02 13.26
C ILE A 207 8.01 5.29 12.02
N SER A 208 9.34 5.24 11.84
CA SER A 208 9.95 4.59 10.68
C SER A 208 9.47 3.14 10.54
N LYS A 209 9.42 2.40 11.66
CA LYS A 209 8.92 1.03 11.72
C LYS A 209 7.42 0.95 11.42
N ASN A 210 6.61 1.82 11.99
CA ASN A 210 5.15 1.78 11.86
C ASN A 210 4.67 2.22 10.48
N VAL A 211 5.37 3.13 9.80
CA VAL A 211 5.11 3.43 8.38
C VAL A 211 5.45 2.21 7.51
N LYS A 212 6.62 1.58 7.72
CA LYS A 212 6.99 0.37 6.95
C LYS A 212 6.01 -0.79 7.16
N ASN A 213 5.49 -0.93 8.37
CA ASN A 213 4.52 -1.96 8.74
C ASN A 213 3.06 -1.57 8.48
N LYS A 214 2.79 -0.52 7.69
CA LYS A 214 1.43 -0.08 7.31
C LYS A 214 0.51 0.26 8.50
N LYS A 215 1.08 0.62 9.65
CA LYS A 215 0.33 1.05 10.85
C LYS A 215 0.02 2.54 10.86
N ILE A 216 0.76 3.32 10.09
CA ILE A 216 0.50 4.74 9.84
C ILE A 216 0.06 4.88 8.38
N ASP A 217 -1.13 5.44 8.15
CA ASP A 217 -1.68 5.65 6.81
C ASP A 217 -0.99 6.84 6.12
N ILE A 218 -0.76 7.93 6.87
CA ILE A 218 -0.13 9.15 6.38
C ILE A 218 0.94 9.64 7.36
N LEU A 219 2.18 9.77 6.88
CA LEU A 219 3.25 10.46 7.60
C LEU A 219 3.39 11.90 7.08
N LEU A 220 3.03 12.86 7.92
CA LEU A 220 3.12 14.30 7.63
C LEU A 220 4.50 14.84 8.04
N VAL A 221 5.23 15.45 7.09
CA VAL A 221 6.64 15.87 7.28
C VAL A 221 6.95 17.21 6.64
N VAL A 222 7.98 17.88 7.16
CA VAL A 222 8.59 19.06 6.51
C VAL A 222 9.77 18.65 5.65
N ASN A 223 10.82 18.11 6.27
CA ASN A 223 12.08 17.70 5.61
C ASN A 223 12.53 16.27 6.01
N MET A 224 12.15 15.82 7.21
CA MET A 224 12.46 14.46 7.67
C MET A 224 11.88 13.40 6.75
N PHE A 225 12.55 12.25 6.65
CA PHE A 225 12.15 11.10 5.82
C PHE A 225 12.14 11.35 4.30
N LEU A 226 12.46 12.55 3.81
CA LEU A 226 12.60 12.82 2.37
C LEU A 226 13.93 12.31 1.79
N THR A 227 14.93 12.11 2.66
CA THR A 227 16.22 11.49 2.32
C THR A 227 16.46 10.29 3.23
N GLY A 228 17.11 9.25 2.69
CA GLY A 228 17.55 8.08 3.47
C GLY A 228 16.45 7.11 3.95
N PHE A 229 15.19 7.52 4.03
CA PHE A 229 14.09 6.63 4.40
C PHE A 229 13.62 5.77 3.23
N ASP A 230 13.58 4.46 3.40
CA ASP A 230 13.18 3.52 2.37
C ASP A 230 12.06 2.60 2.88
N SER A 231 10.92 2.63 2.19
CA SER A 231 9.73 1.82 2.48
C SER A 231 9.09 1.37 1.18
N PRO A 232 9.21 0.08 0.79
CA PRO A 232 8.53 -0.48 -0.37
C PRO A 232 7.00 -0.29 -0.35
N ASN A 233 6.40 -0.24 0.84
CA ASN A 233 4.96 -0.04 1.04
C ASN A 233 4.50 1.42 0.88
N LEU A 234 5.41 2.38 0.68
CA LEU A 234 5.05 3.77 0.41
C LEU A 234 4.87 3.94 -1.10
N ASN A 235 3.63 4.20 -1.54
CA ASN A 235 3.32 4.40 -2.97
C ASN A 235 2.87 5.84 -3.29
N THR A 236 2.44 6.62 -2.30
CA THR A 236 1.80 7.92 -2.53
C THR A 236 2.52 9.04 -1.79
N MET A 237 2.74 10.15 -2.47
CA MET A 237 3.29 11.37 -1.89
C MET A 237 2.39 12.57 -2.22
N TYR A 238 1.87 13.19 -1.18
CA TYR A 238 1.19 14.48 -1.23
C TYR A 238 2.23 15.59 -1.06
N VAL A 239 2.18 16.63 -1.90
CA VAL A 239 3.20 17.68 -1.93
C VAL A 239 2.55 19.06 -1.91
N ASP A 240 2.66 19.71 -0.76
CA ASP A 240 2.39 21.15 -0.59
C ASP A 240 3.68 21.89 -0.17
N LYS A 241 4.75 21.63 -0.91
CA LYS A 241 6.10 22.17 -0.68
C LYS A 241 6.77 22.52 -2.01
N ASN A 242 7.54 23.61 -2.04
CA ASN A 242 8.33 24.00 -3.21
C ASN A 242 9.60 23.13 -3.35
N LEU A 243 9.44 21.90 -3.83
CA LEU A 243 10.56 21.00 -4.14
C LEU A 243 11.27 21.44 -5.42
N LYS A 244 12.61 21.40 -5.42
CA LYS A 244 13.44 21.81 -6.56
C LYS A 244 14.62 20.85 -6.76
N HIS A 245 15.07 20.73 -8.01
CA HIS A 245 16.28 20.00 -8.41
C HIS A 245 16.40 18.60 -7.76
N HIS A 246 17.48 18.35 -7.02
CA HIS A 246 17.79 17.05 -6.45
C HIS A 246 16.82 16.65 -5.33
N GLY A 247 16.39 17.59 -4.49
CA GLY A 247 15.41 17.33 -3.44
C GLY A 247 14.06 16.85 -4.01
N LEU A 248 13.66 17.36 -5.19
CA LEU A 248 12.45 16.88 -5.89
C LEU A 248 12.59 15.41 -6.29
N ILE A 249 13.67 15.05 -6.99
CA ILE A 249 13.87 13.67 -7.43
C ILE A 249 14.05 12.71 -6.24
N GLN A 250 14.74 13.13 -5.18
CA GLN A 250 14.94 12.31 -3.98
C GLN A 250 13.62 12.02 -3.25
N ALA A 251 12.78 13.04 -3.11
CA ALA A 251 11.47 12.94 -2.51
C ALA A 251 10.55 12.05 -3.36
N TYR A 252 10.44 12.31 -4.67
CA TYR A 252 9.60 11.49 -5.55
C TYR A 252 10.06 10.03 -5.54
N SER A 253 11.38 9.78 -5.56
CA SER A 253 11.95 8.43 -5.51
C SER A 253 11.68 7.67 -4.20
N ARG A 254 10.98 8.25 -3.21
CA ARG A 254 10.47 7.50 -2.06
C ARG A 254 9.29 6.59 -2.45
N THR A 255 8.54 6.93 -3.50
CA THR A 255 7.31 6.22 -3.88
C THR A 255 7.53 5.09 -4.89
N ASN A 256 8.65 5.09 -5.63
CA ASN A 256 8.85 4.21 -6.79
C ASN A 256 9.66 2.93 -6.53
N ARG A 257 9.75 2.49 -5.28
CA ARG A 257 10.29 1.16 -4.97
C ARG A 257 9.33 0.07 -5.41
N ILE A 258 9.86 -0.96 -6.05
CA ILE A 258 9.10 -2.14 -6.46
C ILE A 258 8.71 -2.92 -5.21
N LEU A 259 7.52 -3.49 -5.23
CA LEU A 259 7.03 -4.38 -4.19
C LEU A 259 6.32 -5.59 -4.81
N ASN A 260 5.25 -5.33 -5.55
CA ASN A 260 4.32 -6.30 -6.09
C ASN A 260 3.60 -5.72 -7.32
N GLU A 261 2.81 -6.53 -8.03
CA GLU A 261 2.17 -6.08 -9.28
C GLU A 261 1.08 -5.01 -9.05
N GLN A 262 0.44 -5.01 -7.87
CA GLN A 262 -0.51 -3.97 -7.48
C GLN A 262 0.14 -2.59 -7.48
N LYS A 263 1.41 -2.50 -7.08
CA LYS A 263 2.18 -1.26 -7.09
C LYS A 263 2.78 -0.99 -8.47
N SER A 264 1.96 -0.43 -9.35
CA SER A 264 2.32 -0.13 -10.74
C SER A 264 3.16 1.16 -10.90
N GLN A 265 2.97 2.16 -10.04
CA GLN A 265 3.72 3.42 -10.08
C GLN A 265 3.86 4.07 -8.70
N GLY A 266 4.74 5.07 -8.61
CA GLY A 266 4.75 6.05 -7.53
C GLY A 266 3.80 7.20 -7.80
N ASN A 267 2.76 7.37 -6.97
CA ASN A 267 1.78 8.44 -7.08
C ASN A 267 2.29 9.73 -6.42
N ILE A 268 2.34 10.83 -7.17
CA ILE A 268 2.75 12.15 -6.69
C ILE A 268 1.62 13.14 -6.92
N ILE A 269 1.02 13.63 -5.85
CA ILE A 269 -0.08 14.61 -5.90
C ILE A 269 0.48 15.96 -5.45
N VAL A 270 0.48 16.93 -6.35
CA VAL A 270 1.11 18.23 -6.14
C VAL A 270 0.04 19.33 -6.06
N PHE A 271 0.01 20.05 -4.94
CA PHE A 271 -0.93 21.16 -4.67
C PHE A 271 -0.32 22.54 -4.96
N ARG A 272 0.81 22.57 -5.69
CA ARG A 272 1.58 23.75 -6.08
C ARG A 272 1.98 23.67 -7.54
N ASN A 273 2.35 24.80 -8.13
CA ASN A 273 2.83 24.86 -9.51
C ASN A 273 4.28 24.36 -9.62
N LEU A 274 4.50 23.04 -9.55
CA LEU A 274 5.84 22.43 -9.67
C LEU A 274 6.14 21.85 -11.05
N LYS A 275 5.25 21.92 -12.04
CA LYS A 275 5.44 21.25 -13.34
C LYS A 275 6.79 21.58 -13.98
N LYS A 276 7.09 22.87 -14.09
CA LYS A 276 8.37 23.32 -14.65
C LYS A 276 9.56 22.83 -13.82
N ALA A 277 9.46 22.86 -12.49
CA ALA A 277 10.51 22.39 -11.61
C ALA A 277 10.74 20.87 -11.73
N THR A 278 9.67 20.08 -11.92
CA THR A 278 9.73 18.65 -12.19
C THR A 278 10.42 18.38 -13.53
N ASP A 279 9.98 19.04 -14.60
CA ASP A 279 10.58 18.91 -15.94
C ASP A 279 12.08 19.27 -15.92
N ASP A 280 12.43 20.39 -15.28
CA ASP A 280 13.82 20.87 -15.15
C ASP A 280 14.68 19.90 -14.32
N ALA A 281 14.14 19.34 -13.24
CA ALA A 281 14.84 18.37 -12.41
C ALA A 281 15.11 17.07 -13.18
N ILE A 282 14.11 16.55 -13.89
CA ILE A 282 14.27 15.34 -14.70
C ILE A 282 15.33 15.59 -15.78
N ALA A 283 15.25 16.70 -16.52
CA ALA A 283 16.22 17.03 -17.55
C ALA A 283 17.66 17.18 -17.02
N LEU A 284 17.83 17.60 -15.76
CA LEU A 284 19.15 17.74 -15.13
C LEU A 284 19.76 16.39 -14.73
N PHE A 285 18.95 15.46 -14.22
CA PHE A 285 19.44 14.17 -13.71
C PHE A 285 19.34 13.02 -14.72
N SER A 286 18.67 13.23 -15.85
CA SER A 286 18.51 12.25 -16.93
C SER A 286 18.82 12.86 -18.31
N ASN A 287 18.44 12.20 -19.40
CA ASN A 287 18.58 12.73 -20.77
C ASN A 287 17.33 13.54 -21.15
N LYS A 288 17.42 14.49 -22.09
CA LYS A 288 16.27 15.37 -22.43
C LYS A 288 15.01 14.63 -22.91
N ASP A 289 15.17 13.44 -23.50
CA ASP A 289 14.05 12.59 -23.98
C ASP A 289 13.55 11.59 -22.92
N ALA A 290 13.93 11.78 -21.65
CA ALA A 290 13.66 10.84 -20.57
C ALA A 290 12.32 11.06 -19.84
N ILE A 291 11.64 12.19 -20.08
CA ILE A 291 10.42 12.53 -19.33
C ILE A 291 9.36 11.45 -19.55
N ASP A 292 9.13 11.01 -20.78
CA ASP A 292 8.13 9.98 -21.13
C ASP A 292 8.51 8.58 -20.62
N VAL A 293 9.78 8.38 -20.26
CA VAL A 293 10.26 7.14 -19.63
C VAL A 293 10.01 7.18 -18.12
N ILE A 294 10.14 8.35 -17.50
CA ILE A 294 10.09 8.54 -16.04
C ILE A 294 8.67 8.81 -15.55
N ILE A 295 7.91 9.61 -16.28
CA ILE A 295 6.54 10.00 -15.95
C ILE A 295 5.56 9.16 -16.77
N MET A 296 4.46 8.76 -16.13
CA MET A 296 3.34 8.09 -16.78
C MET A 296 2.71 8.97 -17.87
N GLN A 297 2.13 8.34 -18.88
CA GLN A 297 1.38 9.05 -19.91
C GLN A 297 0.08 9.65 -19.35
N PRO A 298 -0.54 10.61 -20.06
CA PRO A 298 -1.87 11.11 -19.73
C PRO A 298 -2.91 9.99 -19.59
N TYR A 299 -3.96 10.26 -18.81
CA TYR A 299 -5.06 9.33 -18.56
C TYR A 299 -5.70 8.81 -19.85
N GLU A 300 -5.93 9.70 -20.82
CA GLU A 300 -6.55 9.38 -22.10
C GLU A 300 -5.76 8.35 -22.92
N ASP A 301 -4.43 8.38 -22.85
CA ASP A 301 -3.57 7.43 -23.56
C ASP A 301 -3.72 6.02 -22.98
N TYR A 302 -3.92 5.89 -21.66
CA TYR A 302 -4.17 4.61 -21.01
C TYR A 302 -5.58 4.09 -21.29
N VAL A 303 -6.58 4.97 -21.38
CA VAL A 303 -7.94 4.57 -21.81
C VAL A 303 -7.92 4.02 -23.23
N GLN A 304 -7.19 4.67 -24.14
CA GLN A 304 -7.02 4.17 -25.51
C GLN A 304 -6.31 2.80 -25.52
N GLN A 305 -5.19 2.65 -24.80
CA GLN A 305 -4.47 1.38 -24.69
C GLN A 305 -5.37 0.27 -24.13
N PHE A 306 -6.23 0.59 -23.16
CA PHE A 306 -7.20 -0.34 -22.62
C PHE A 306 -8.22 -0.79 -23.68
N GLY A 307 -8.79 0.12 -24.45
CA GLY A 307 -9.71 -0.22 -25.55
C GLY A 307 -9.06 -1.08 -26.65
N GLU A 308 -7.80 -0.82 -26.96
CA GLU A 308 -7.00 -1.66 -27.88
C GLU A 308 -6.79 -3.07 -27.31
N ALA A 309 -6.49 -3.19 -26.01
CA ALA A 309 -6.36 -4.46 -25.31
C ALA A 309 -7.69 -5.23 -25.24
N VAL A 310 -8.83 -4.54 -25.03
CA VAL A 310 -10.17 -5.16 -25.07
C VAL A 310 -10.44 -5.72 -26.46
N THR A 311 -10.15 -4.94 -27.50
CA THR A 311 -10.29 -5.39 -28.89
C THR A 311 -9.40 -6.61 -29.19
N ALA A 312 -8.19 -6.66 -28.63
CA ALA A 312 -7.31 -7.82 -28.74
C ALA A 312 -7.88 -9.05 -28.02
N LEU A 313 -8.40 -8.89 -26.79
CA LEU A 313 -9.06 -9.97 -26.04
C LEU A 313 -10.25 -10.54 -26.82
N LEU A 314 -11.15 -9.68 -27.30
CA LEU A 314 -12.36 -10.08 -28.03
C LEU A 314 -12.07 -10.77 -29.37
N LYS A 315 -10.89 -10.57 -29.96
CA LYS A 315 -10.45 -11.35 -31.14
C LYS A 315 -10.11 -12.80 -30.79
N ILE A 316 -9.62 -13.05 -29.58
CA ILE A 316 -9.27 -14.38 -29.08
C ILE A 316 -10.54 -15.07 -28.57
N VAL A 317 -11.30 -14.37 -27.71
CA VAL A 317 -12.52 -14.86 -27.05
C VAL A 317 -13.66 -13.85 -27.21
N PRO A 318 -14.44 -13.91 -28.32
CA PRO A 318 -15.49 -12.93 -28.62
C PRO A 318 -16.60 -12.85 -27.57
N THR A 319 -16.77 -13.91 -26.77
CA THR A 319 -17.69 -13.95 -25.64
C THR A 319 -17.02 -14.64 -24.44
N VAL A 320 -17.52 -14.38 -23.24
CA VAL A 320 -17.07 -15.07 -22.01
C VAL A 320 -17.17 -16.58 -22.16
N ASN A 321 -18.24 -17.09 -22.78
CA ASN A 321 -18.42 -18.52 -23.00
C ASN A 321 -17.38 -19.12 -23.94
N SER A 322 -16.84 -18.33 -24.88
CA SER A 322 -15.80 -18.78 -25.81
C SER A 322 -14.50 -19.15 -25.10
N VAL A 323 -14.28 -18.70 -23.86
CA VAL A 323 -13.16 -19.14 -23.03
C VAL A 323 -13.26 -20.64 -22.71
N ASN A 324 -14.48 -21.16 -22.51
CA ASN A 324 -14.68 -22.60 -22.25
C ASN A 324 -14.45 -23.46 -23.51
N ASP A 325 -14.50 -22.84 -24.70
CA ASP A 325 -14.34 -23.52 -25.99
C ASP A 325 -12.88 -23.57 -26.46
N LEU A 326 -11.94 -23.01 -25.69
CA LEU A 326 -10.51 -23.05 -25.98
C LEU A 326 -10.02 -24.51 -25.98
N LYS A 327 -9.45 -24.94 -27.11
CA LYS A 327 -9.18 -26.38 -27.37
C LYS A 327 -7.79 -26.83 -26.96
N ASN A 328 -6.85 -25.91 -26.86
CA ASN A 328 -5.45 -26.22 -26.59
C ASN A 328 -4.85 -25.22 -25.59
N GLU A 329 -3.79 -25.64 -24.88
CA GLU A 329 -3.11 -24.82 -23.87
C GLU A 329 -2.50 -23.53 -24.44
N LYS A 330 -2.22 -23.48 -25.74
CA LYS A 330 -1.68 -22.28 -26.38
C LYS A 330 -2.75 -21.19 -26.49
N ASP A 331 -3.98 -21.56 -26.84
CA ASP A 331 -5.10 -20.62 -26.91
C ASP A 331 -5.48 -20.14 -25.49
N GLU A 332 -5.41 -21.03 -24.49
CA GLU A 332 -5.55 -20.67 -23.06
C GLU A 332 -4.47 -19.68 -22.62
N LEU A 333 -3.21 -19.90 -23.03
CA LEU A 333 -2.10 -18.98 -22.76
C LEU A 333 -2.30 -17.61 -23.41
N GLU A 334 -2.79 -17.57 -24.64
CA GLU A 334 -3.09 -16.32 -25.35
C GLU A 334 -4.19 -15.52 -24.65
N PHE A 335 -5.25 -16.19 -24.19
CA PHE A 335 -6.28 -15.57 -23.36
C PHE A 335 -5.71 -15.05 -22.04
N VAL A 336 -4.95 -15.86 -21.30
CA VAL A 336 -4.34 -15.46 -20.02
C VAL A 336 -3.47 -14.23 -20.20
N LYS A 337 -2.61 -14.18 -21.23
CA LYS A 337 -1.79 -13.01 -21.53
C LYS A 337 -2.61 -11.76 -21.86
N ALA A 338 -3.64 -11.90 -22.69
CA ALA A 338 -4.49 -10.79 -23.10
C ALA A 338 -5.30 -10.22 -21.91
N PHE A 339 -5.85 -11.09 -21.07
CA PHE A 339 -6.61 -10.66 -19.90
C PHE A 339 -5.70 -10.07 -18.81
N ARG A 340 -4.50 -10.61 -18.63
CA ARG A 340 -3.49 -10.05 -17.72
C ARG A 340 -3.09 -8.63 -18.10
N GLU A 341 -2.90 -8.36 -19.38
CA GLU A 341 -2.64 -7.00 -19.86
C GLU A 341 -3.79 -6.04 -19.53
N LEU A 342 -5.04 -6.48 -19.69
CA LEU A 342 -6.20 -5.69 -19.26
C LEU A 342 -6.21 -5.41 -17.77
N MET A 343 -5.88 -6.41 -16.93
CA MET A 343 -5.81 -6.21 -15.48
C MET A 343 -4.71 -5.20 -15.10
N ARG A 344 -3.54 -5.26 -15.74
CA ARG A 344 -2.44 -4.30 -15.53
C ARG A 344 -2.86 -2.88 -15.90
N LEU A 345 -3.46 -2.69 -17.09
CA LEU A 345 -3.96 -1.39 -17.53
C LEU A 345 -5.07 -0.87 -16.62
N LYS A 346 -6.01 -1.73 -16.19
CA LYS A 346 -7.03 -1.37 -15.20
C LYS A 346 -6.41 -0.91 -13.88
N ASN A 347 -5.41 -1.64 -13.37
CA ASN A 347 -4.73 -1.29 -12.12
C ASN A 347 -3.99 0.06 -12.20
N VAL A 348 -3.43 0.40 -13.37
CA VAL A 348 -2.87 1.73 -13.61
C VAL A 348 -3.98 2.79 -13.59
N LEU A 349 -5.04 2.56 -14.37
CA LEU A 349 -6.17 3.47 -14.54
C LEU A 349 -6.90 3.78 -13.23
N THR A 350 -7.12 2.79 -12.36
CA THR A 350 -7.82 2.97 -11.08
C THR A 350 -7.15 3.95 -10.13
N THR A 351 -5.84 4.18 -10.29
CA THR A 351 -5.12 5.15 -9.46
C THR A 351 -5.39 6.60 -9.89
N PHE A 352 -5.78 6.85 -11.13
CA PHE A 352 -6.10 8.21 -11.58
C PHE A 352 -7.35 8.72 -10.88
N SER A 353 -7.32 9.98 -10.48
CA SER A 353 -8.41 10.65 -9.76
C SER A 353 -9.68 10.76 -10.61
N ASP A 354 -9.53 10.92 -11.93
CA ASP A 354 -10.63 11.06 -12.89
C ASP A 354 -11.22 9.73 -13.37
N PHE A 355 -10.62 8.59 -13.00
CA PHE A 355 -11.05 7.29 -13.49
C PHE A 355 -12.51 6.96 -13.14
N THR A 356 -13.25 6.52 -14.16
CA THR A 356 -14.53 5.83 -14.01
C THR A 356 -14.57 4.60 -14.91
N MET A 357 -15.34 3.57 -14.52
CA MET A 357 -15.54 2.38 -15.36
C MET A 357 -16.33 2.72 -16.65
N GLU A 358 -17.10 3.81 -16.64
CA GLU A 358 -17.88 4.26 -17.80
C GLU A 358 -16.99 4.75 -18.96
N ASP A 359 -15.75 5.14 -18.66
CA ASP A 359 -14.77 5.57 -19.68
C ASP A 359 -14.15 4.38 -20.44
N LEU A 360 -14.39 3.14 -20.01
CA LEU A 360 -13.77 1.95 -20.59
C LEU A 360 -14.68 1.31 -21.65
N ASP A 361 -14.05 0.77 -22.71
CA ASP A 361 -14.72 0.02 -23.80
C ASP A 361 -15.18 -1.40 -23.36
N ILE A 362 -15.49 -1.60 -22.08
CA ILE A 362 -16.01 -2.86 -21.52
C ILE A 362 -16.93 -2.56 -20.33
N GLU A 363 -18.06 -3.25 -20.26
CA GLU A 363 -18.93 -3.18 -19.08
C GLU A 363 -18.26 -3.82 -17.86
N GLU A 364 -18.45 -3.25 -16.67
CA GLU A 364 -17.87 -3.76 -15.43
C GLU A 364 -18.24 -5.22 -15.15
N GLN A 365 -19.50 -5.59 -15.34
CA GLN A 365 -19.96 -6.97 -15.19
C GLN A 365 -19.25 -7.91 -16.17
N LEU A 366 -19.08 -7.49 -17.43
CA LEU A 366 -18.40 -8.29 -18.45
C LEU A 366 -16.93 -8.50 -18.10
N PHE A 367 -16.26 -7.48 -17.54
CA PHE A 367 -14.90 -7.61 -17.05
C PHE A 367 -14.80 -8.64 -15.91
N GLU A 368 -15.71 -8.60 -14.94
CA GLU A 368 -15.76 -9.55 -13.82
C GLU A 368 -16.11 -10.98 -14.29
N ASP A 369 -16.91 -11.12 -15.35
CA ASP A 369 -17.20 -12.42 -15.96
C ASP A 369 -15.94 -13.04 -16.62
N TYR A 370 -15.14 -12.24 -17.34
CA TYR A 370 -13.85 -12.69 -17.88
C TYR A 370 -12.83 -12.99 -16.77
N LYS A 371 -12.80 -12.18 -15.70
CA LYS A 371 -11.99 -12.43 -14.50
C LYS A 371 -12.33 -13.78 -13.86
N SER A 372 -13.62 -14.11 -13.75
CA SER A 372 -14.06 -15.41 -13.26
C SER A 372 -13.52 -16.55 -14.11
N LYS A 373 -13.55 -16.41 -15.44
CA LYS A 373 -12.97 -17.41 -16.37
C LYS A 373 -11.45 -17.52 -16.27
N TYR A 374 -10.78 -16.41 -16.01
CA TYR A 374 -9.34 -16.39 -15.77
C TYR A 374 -8.96 -17.17 -14.51
N LEU A 375 -9.73 -17.01 -13.43
CA LEU A 375 -9.58 -17.79 -12.20
C LEU A 375 -9.91 -19.28 -12.38
N ASP A 376 -10.94 -19.62 -13.16
CA ASP A 376 -11.26 -21.01 -13.52
C ASP A 376 -10.05 -21.70 -14.18
N LEU A 377 -9.33 -21.00 -15.08
CA LEU A 377 -8.13 -21.53 -15.74
C LEU A 377 -6.96 -21.68 -14.76
N TYR A 378 -6.78 -20.75 -13.83
CA TYR A 378 -5.77 -20.89 -12.78
C TYR A 378 -6.01 -22.14 -11.92
N ASP A 379 -7.25 -22.37 -11.49
CA ASP A 379 -7.64 -23.54 -10.70
C ASP A 379 -7.38 -24.86 -11.47
N LYS A 380 -7.70 -24.86 -12.78
CA LYS A 380 -7.37 -25.99 -13.67
C LYS A 380 -5.87 -26.29 -13.67
N VAL A 381 -5.02 -25.27 -13.79
CA VAL A 381 -3.55 -25.41 -13.82
C VAL A 381 -3.02 -25.95 -12.49
N ILE A 382 -3.52 -25.48 -11.35
CA ILE A 382 -3.17 -26.05 -10.03
C ILE A 382 -3.50 -27.54 -9.97
N ASP A 383 -4.70 -27.92 -10.41
CA ASP A 383 -5.15 -29.31 -10.34
C ASP A 383 -4.40 -30.23 -11.33
N GLU A 384 -3.88 -29.68 -12.43
CA GLU A 384 -2.98 -30.40 -13.34
C GLU A 384 -1.57 -30.57 -12.75
N ARG A 385 -1.02 -29.55 -12.08
CA ARG A 385 0.25 -29.66 -11.31
C ARG A 385 0.19 -30.78 -10.28
N LYS A 386 -0.91 -30.87 -9.52
CA LYS A 386 -1.14 -31.96 -8.54
C LYS A 386 -1.14 -33.35 -9.17
N LYS A 387 -1.43 -33.46 -10.47
CA LYS A 387 -1.49 -34.71 -11.23
C LYS A 387 -0.18 -35.02 -11.97
N GLU A 388 0.90 -34.26 -11.72
CA GLU A 388 2.22 -34.40 -12.38
C GLU A 388 2.14 -34.37 -13.93
N LYS A 389 1.21 -33.60 -14.49
CA LYS A 389 1.09 -33.41 -15.94
C LYS A 389 1.89 -32.19 -16.37
N VAL A 390 2.78 -32.35 -17.35
CA VAL A 390 3.51 -31.24 -17.97
C VAL A 390 2.52 -30.35 -18.73
N SER A 391 2.35 -29.10 -18.28
CA SER A 391 1.49 -28.09 -18.92
C SER A 391 2.26 -26.80 -19.18
N ILE A 392 2.03 -26.17 -20.32
CA ILE A 392 2.69 -24.91 -20.73
C ILE A 392 2.27 -23.76 -19.80
N LEU A 393 1.12 -23.90 -19.14
CA LEU A 393 0.58 -22.91 -18.21
C LEU A 393 1.22 -22.98 -16.82
N GLU A 394 2.04 -23.99 -16.52
CA GLU A 394 2.75 -24.10 -15.23
C GLU A 394 3.79 -22.99 -15.03
N ASP A 395 4.38 -22.49 -16.11
CA ASP A 395 5.40 -21.43 -16.06
C ASP A 395 4.80 -20.02 -16.17
N VAL A 396 3.48 -19.90 -16.23
CA VAL A 396 2.79 -18.61 -16.39
C VAL A 396 2.52 -18.00 -15.03
N ASP A 397 2.97 -16.77 -14.83
CA ASP A 397 2.53 -15.94 -13.72
C ASP A 397 1.15 -15.34 -14.02
N PHE A 398 0.17 -15.73 -13.20
CA PHE A 398 -1.22 -15.29 -13.31
C PHE A 398 -1.46 -13.94 -12.62
N GLU A 399 -0.48 -13.36 -11.92
CA GLU A 399 -0.57 -12.02 -11.31
C GLU A 399 -1.84 -11.85 -10.46
N LEU A 400 -2.14 -12.86 -9.63
CA LEU A 400 -3.34 -12.91 -8.82
C LEU A 400 -3.45 -11.76 -7.81
N GLU A 401 -2.36 -11.04 -7.58
CA GLU A 401 -2.33 -9.82 -6.77
C GLU A 401 -3.08 -8.66 -7.46
N LEU A 402 -3.02 -8.54 -8.79
CA LEU A 402 -3.75 -7.53 -9.57
C LEU A 402 -5.25 -7.76 -9.61
N ILE A 403 -5.63 -9.01 -9.45
CA ILE A 403 -6.97 -9.33 -9.03
C ILE A 403 -7.05 -8.80 -7.61
N HIS A 404 -7.46 -7.53 -7.50
CA HIS A 404 -8.21 -7.08 -6.35
C HIS A 404 -9.37 -8.09 -6.27
N ARG A 405 -9.12 -9.15 -5.49
CA ARG A 405 -10.01 -9.51 -4.44
C ARG A 405 -10.28 -8.16 -3.81
N ASP A 406 -11.52 -7.67 -3.89
CA ASP A 406 -12.04 -7.07 -2.67
C ASP A 406 -11.65 -8.11 -1.63
N GLU A 407 -10.53 -7.88 -0.92
CA GLU A 407 -10.13 -8.86 0.07
C GLU A 407 -11.37 -8.94 0.90
N ILE A 408 -11.99 -10.11 0.88
CA ILE A 408 -13.05 -10.46 1.80
C ILE A 408 -12.32 -10.55 3.14
N ASN A 409 -11.98 -9.37 3.63
CA ASN A 409 -11.36 -9.12 4.90
C ASN A 409 -12.48 -9.22 5.93
N VAL A 410 -12.08 -9.22 7.19
CA VAL A 410 -13.05 -9.32 8.28
C VAL A 410 -14.14 -8.25 8.09
N THR A 411 -13.77 -7.03 7.72
CA THR A 411 -14.70 -5.91 7.54
C THR A 411 -15.74 -6.15 6.44
N TYR A 412 -15.35 -6.70 5.29
CA TYR A 412 -16.29 -7.01 4.22
C TYR A 412 -17.24 -8.15 4.61
N ILE A 413 -16.74 -9.21 5.26
CA ILE A 413 -17.58 -10.28 5.81
C ILE A 413 -18.55 -9.73 6.85
N LEU A 414 -18.06 -8.90 7.77
CA LEU A 414 -18.89 -8.27 8.80
C LEU A 414 -19.99 -7.40 8.18
N ASN A 415 -19.70 -6.65 7.12
CA ASN A 415 -20.70 -5.86 6.41
C ASN A 415 -21.76 -6.74 5.74
N LEU A 416 -21.37 -7.84 5.11
CA LEU A 416 -22.30 -8.81 4.53
C LEU A 416 -23.17 -9.46 5.61
N LEU A 417 -22.58 -9.84 6.75
CA LEU A 417 -23.29 -10.43 7.90
C LEU A 417 -24.25 -9.44 8.56
N ALA A 418 -23.87 -8.17 8.71
CA ALA A 418 -24.75 -7.10 9.19
C ALA A 418 -25.92 -6.88 8.21
N GLY A 419 -25.63 -6.85 6.91
CA GLY A 419 -26.62 -6.76 5.85
C GLY A 419 -27.58 -7.96 5.78
N LEU A 420 -27.13 -9.16 6.17
CA LEU A 420 -27.94 -10.37 6.31
C LEU A 420 -28.84 -10.31 7.56
N LYS A 421 -28.30 -9.83 8.69
CA LYS A 421 -29.08 -9.72 9.95
C LYS A 421 -30.27 -8.78 9.80
N ASN A 422 -30.05 -7.63 9.16
CA ASN A 422 -31.01 -6.55 8.97
C ASN A 422 -32.00 -6.77 7.80
N ALA A 423 -31.83 -7.84 7.01
CA ALA A 423 -32.71 -8.13 5.88
C ALA A 423 -34.04 -8.76 6.31
N ASP A 424 -35.08 -8.61 5.49
CA ASP A 424 -36.37 -9.27 5.69
C ASP A 424 -36.28 -10.80 5.49
N PRO A 425 -37.17 -11.62 6.09
CA PRO A 425 -37.11 -13.09 6.03
C PRO A 425 -37.04 -13.67 4.61
N THR A 426 -37.65 -13.02 3.63
CA THR A 426 -37.61 -13.41 2.21
C THR A 426 -36.29 -13.06 1.53
N GLU A 427 -35.60 -12.01 1.98
CA GLU A 427 -34.30 -11.59 1.44
C GLU A 427 -33.13 -12.31 2.13
N LYS A 428 -33.29 -12.75 3.38
CA LYS A 428 -32.25 -13.47 4.14
C LYS A 428 -31.75 -14.70 3.40
N THR A 429 -32.65 -15.51 2.84
CA THR A 429 -32.24 -16.73 2.10
C THR A 429 -31.45 -16.40 0.83
N LYS A 430 -31.78 -15.28 0.17
CA LYS A 430 -31.06 -14.82 -1.02
C LYS A 430 -29.66 -14.31 -0.66
N LYS A 431 -29.56 -13.42 0.33
CA LYS A 431 -28.27 -12.89 0.80
C LYS A 431 -27.38 -13.97 1.41
N GLN A 432 -27.95 -14.92 2.14
CA GLN A 432 -27.20 -16.06 2.66
C GLN A 432 -26.61 -16.90 1.53
N LYS A 433 -27.38 -17.14 0.46
CA LYS A 433 -26.89 -17.84 -0.72
C LYS A 433 -25.79 -17.05 -1.43
N GLU A 434 -25.95 -15.74 -1.60
CA GLU A 434 -24.92 -14.86 -2.19
C GLU A 434 -23.61 -14.90 -1.39
N ILE A 435 -23.67 -14.86 -0.06
CA ILE A 435 -22.49 -15.01 0.81
C ILE A 435 -21.83 -16.38 0.60
N ILE A 436 -22.59 -17.47 0.56
CA ILE A 436 -22.03 -18.83 0.38
C ILE A 436 -21.41 -18.99 -1.01
N ASP A 437 -22.05 -18.49 -2.06
CA ASP A 437 -21.56 -18.55 -3.43
C ASP A 437 -20.24 -17.75 -3.55
N LEU A 438 -20.16 -16.58 -2.90
CA LEU A 438 -18.97 -15.74 -2.79
C LEU A 438 -17.82 -16.42 -2.02
N LEU A 439 -18.11 -17.06 -0.88
CA LEU A 439 -17.12 -17.86 -0.12
C LEU A 439 -16.62 -19.09 -0.91
N THR A 440 -17.39 -19.56 -1.89
CA THR A 440 -17.03 -20.71 -2.72
C THR A 440 -16.12 -20.30 -3.89
N GLY A 441 -16.28 -19.08 -4.40
CA GLY A 441 -15.47 -18.52 -5.49
C GLY A 441 -14.03 -18.18 -5.10
N GLU A 442 -13.70 -18.10 -3.80
CA GLU A 442 -12.37 -17.72 -3.34
C GLU A 442 -11.55 -18.88 -2.77
N ALA A 443 -10.36 -19.12 -3.33
CA ALA A 443 -9.44 -20.16 -2.88
C ALA A 443 -9.03 -20.03 -1.39
N ASN A 444 -8.82 -18.79 -0.90
CA ASN A 444 -8.37 -18.52 0.47
C ASN A 444 -9.50 -18.51 1.52
N LEU A 445 -10.76 -18.50 1.08
CA LEU A 445 -11.94 -18.58 1.96
C LEU A 445 -12.57 -19.95 1.94
N ARG A 446 -12.23 -20.80 0.97
CA ARG A 446 -12.69 -22.19 0.90
C ARG A 446 -12.38 -22.95 2.20
N SER A 447 -11.22 -22.69 2.82
CA SER A 447 -10.83 -23.25 4.12
C SER A 447 -11.64 -22.68 5.30
N LYS A 448 -12.14 -21.44 5.18
CA LYS A 448 -12.87 -20.70 6.23
C LYS A 448 -14.39 -20.82 6.11
N ARG A 449 -14.88 -21.30 4.97
CA ARG A 449 -16.29 -21.41 4.62
C ARG A 449 -17.12 -22.09 5.72
N GLU A 450 -16.65 -23.24 6.19
CA GLU A 450 -17.37 -24.01 7.22
C GLU A 450 -17.50 -23.25 8.53
N LEU A 451 -16.50 -22.43 8.91
CA LEU A 451 -16.56 -21.59 10.10
C LEU A 451 -17.56 -20.44 9.94
N ILE A 452 -17.57 -19.79 8.78
CA ILE A 452 -18.49 -18.67 8.51
C ILE A 452 -19.93 -19.18 8.38
N GLU A 453 -20.16 -20.32 7.73
CA GLU A 453 -21.48 -20.96 7.67
C GLU A 453 -22.00 -21.31 9.08
N ARG A 454 -21.16 -21.90 9.92
CA ARG A 454 -21.51 -22.20 11.32
C ARG A 454 -21.80 -20.92 12.12
N PHE A 455 -21.02 -19.85 11.93
CA PHE A 455 -21.29 -18.56 12.55
C PHE A 455 -22.67 -18.00 12.15
N ILE A 456 -23.01 -18.05 10.86
CA ILE A 456 -24.32 -17.58 10.34
C ILE A 456 -25.48 -18.36 10.96
N LEU A 457 -25.34 -19.67 11.13
CA LEU A 457 -26.43 -20.54 11.63
C LEU A 457 -26.57 -20.52 13.15
N GLU A 458 -25.46 -20.50 13.88
CA GLU A 458 -25.45 -20.76 15.33
C GLU A 458 -25.27 -19.48 16.16
N ASN A 459 -24.56 -18.47 15.65
CA ASN A 459 -24.15 -17.29 16.42
C ASN A 459 -24.89 -16.03 15.98
N LEU A 460 -25.00 -15.77 14.67
CA LEU A 460 -25.66 -14.59 14.11
C LEU A 460 -27.13 -14.40 14.56
N PRO A 461 -27.94 -15.45 14.80
CA PRO A 461 -29.29 -15.29 15.34
C PRO A 461 -29.32 -14.68 16.75
N ASN A 462 -28.29 -14.94 17.56
CA ASN A 462 -28.20 -14.54 18.97
C ASN A 462 -27.63 -13.13 19.18
N ILE A 463 -27.14 -12.49 18.12
CA ILE A 463 -26.62 -11.11 18.16
C ILE A 463 -27.82 -10.16 18.01
N GLU A 464 -28.09 -9.33 19.00
CA GLU A 464 -29.21 -8.37 18.97
C GLU A 464 -28.82 -7.07 18.22
N ASP A 465 -27.63 -6.54 18.49
CA ASP A 465 -27.10 -5.32 17.87
C ASP A 465 -26.02 -5.65 16.83
N THR A 466 -26.13 -5.06 15.63
CA THR A 466 -25.11 -5.20 14.59
C THR A 466 -23.81 -4.48 14.93
N GLU A 467 -23.81 -3.54 15.88
CA GLU A 467 -22.59 -2.89 16.39
C GLU A 467 -21.71 -3.88 17.19
N ASP A 468 -22.29 -4.90 17.83
CA ASP A 468 -21.57 -5.94 18.58
C ASP A 468 -21.00 -7.05 17.66
N LEU A 469 -21.37 -7.04 16.38
CA LEU A 469 -21.02 -8.10 15.43
C LEU A 469 -19.51 -8.31 15.27
N PRO A 470 -18.65 -7.26 15.18
CA PRO A 470 -17.20 -7.43 15.10
C PRO A 470 -16.64 -8.18 16.31
N ASP A 471 -17.01 -7.77 17.52
CA ASP A 471 -16.50 -8.34 18.78
C ASP A 471 -16.98 -9.80 18.96
N GLN A 472 -18.24 -10.09 18.62
CA GLN A 472 -18.77 -11.45 18.69
C GLN A 472 -18.15 -12.38 17.64
N PHE A 473 -17.87 -11.86 16.44
CA PHE A 473 -17.19 -12.61 15.39
C PHE A 473 -15.74 -12.93 15.80
N GLU A 474 -15.00 -11.94 16.32
CA GLU A 474 -13.64 -12.14 16.82
C GLU A 474 -13.60 -13.16 17.97
N LYS A 475 -14.55 -13.08 18.90
CA LYS A 475 -14.67 -14.04 20.00
C LYS A 475 -14.92 -15.46 19.50
N TYR A 476 -15.89 -15.64 18.60
CA TYR A 476 -16.17 -16.95 18.00
C TYR A 476 -14.93 -17.51 17.28
N TRP A 477 -14.25 -16.66 16.51
CA TRP A 477 -13.06 -17.04 15.76
C TRP A 477 -11.93 -17.53 16.67
N ASN A 478 -11.66 -16.79 17.76
CA ASN A 478 -10.66 -17.16 18.75
C ASN A 478 -11.01 -18.46 19.48
N GLU A 479 -12.29 -18.68 19.83
CA GLU A 479 -12.74 -19.92 20.47
C GLU A 479 -12.57 -21.14 19.56
N GLU A 480 -12.93 -21.02 18.27
CA GLU A 480 -12.74 -22.10 17.30
C GLU A 480 -11.27 -22.34 16.98
N GLN A 481 -10.43 -21.29 16.93
CA GLN A 481 -8.98 -21.42 16.75
C GLN A 481 -8.37 -22.25 17.89
N ILE A 482 -8.69 -21.93 19.15
CA ILE A 482 -8.17 -22.66 20.31
C ILE A 482 -8.63 -24.12 20.30
N LYS A 483 -9.90 -24.39 19.93
CA LYS A 483 -10.41 -25.77 19.81
C LYS A 483 -9.67 -26.55 18.72
N ALA A 484 -9.52 -25.97 17.53
CA ALA A 484 -8.84 -26.60 16.41
C ALA A 484 -7.36 -26.87 16.71
N PHE A 485 -6.67 -25.95 17.39
CA PHE A 485 -5.30 -26.14 17.82
C PHE A 485 -5.17 -27.31 18.82
N LYS A 486 -6.04 -27.37 19.83
CA LYS A 486 -6.05 -28.48 20.80
C LYS A 486 -6.34 -29.82 20.14
N GLN A 487 -7.26 -29.84 19.18
CA GLN A 487 -7.56 -31.05 18.41
C GLN A 487 -6.36 -31.50 17.58
N LEU A 488 -5.68 -30.56 16.90
CA LEU A 488 -4.46 -30.83 16.13
C LEU A 488 -3.37 -31.47 17.00
N VAL A 489 -3.12 -30.87 18.16
CA VAL A 489 -2.12 -31.33 19.13
C VAL A 489 -2.47 -32.73 19.65
N GLN A 490 -3.75 -32.96 19.98
CA GLN A 490 -4.21 -34.25 20.50
C GLN A 490 -4.19 -35.38 19.46
N GLU A 491 -4.63 -35.12 18.23
CA GLU A 491 -4.72 -36.13 17.16
C GLU A 491 -3.34 -36.64 16.72
N GLU A 492 -2.35 -35.76 16.67
CA GLU A 492 -0.99 -36.09 16.25
C GLU A 492 -0.03 -36.33 17.42
N ASN A 493 -0.55 -36.27 18.67
CA ASN A 493 0.20 -36.43 19.91
C ASN A 493 1.43 -35.50 19.98
N LEU A 494 1.21 -34.22 19.70
CA LEU A 494 2.24 -33.19 19.66
C LEU A 494 2.38 -32.50 21.02
N SER A 495 3.50 -31.82 21.20
CA SER A 495 3.73 -30.94 22.35
C SER A 495 3.12 -29.57 22.07
N GLU A 496 2.21 -29.12 22.93
CA GLU A 496 1.47 -27.85 22.77
C GLU A 496 2.44 -26.66 22.64
N GLU A 497 3.37 -26.53 23.60
CA GLU A 497 4.33 -25.41 23.67
C GLU A 497 5.27 -25.36 22.46
N LYS A 498 5.79 -26.51 22.02
CA LYS A 498 6.70 -26.56 20.86
C LYS A 498 5.96 -26.30 19.55
N THR A 499 4.71 -26.77 19.45
CA THR A 499 3.91 -26.58 18.24
C THR A 499 3.52 -25.11 18.09
N GLU A 500 3.19 -24.44 19.20
CA GLU A 500 2.93 -23.00 19.24
C GLU A 500 4.18 -22.21 18.79
N GLN A 501 5.35 -22.48 19.39
CA GLN A 501 6.61 -21.83 18.98
C GLN A 501 6.98 -22.09 17.53
N LEU A 502 6.73 -23.29 17.01
CA LEU A 502 7.00 -23.62 15.62
C LEU A 502 6.07 -22.85 14.67
N ILE A 503 4.79 -22.70 15.02
CA ILE A 503 3.85 -21.87 14.25
C ILE A 503 4.26 -20.39 14.32
N GLU A 504 4.64 -19.87 15.49
CA GLU A 504 5.14 -18.49 15.61
C GLU A 504 6.38 -18.24 14.75
N ASN A 505 7.34 -19.17 14.79
CA ASN A 505 8.55 -19.09 13.96
C ASN A 505 8.24 -19.20 12.47
N TYR A 506 7.30 -20.08 12.08
CA TYR A 506 6.82 -20.21 10.71
C TYR A 506 6.22 -18.89 10.20
N LEU A 507 5.38 -18.25 11.02
CA LEU A 507 4.74 -16.97 10.69
C LEU A 507 5.73 -15.80 10.67
N PHE A 508 6.73 -15.81 11.53
CA PHE A 508 7.73 -14.74 11.62
C PHE A 508 8.83 -14.84 10.55
N ALA A 509 9.26 -16.07 10.22
CA ALA A 509 10.37 -16.32 9.31
C ALA A 509 9.93 -16.66 7.87
N GLU A 510 8.62 -16.82 7.62
CA GLU A 510 8.02 -17.21 6.33
C GLU A 510 8.69 -18.44 5.69
N ARG A 511 9.25 -19.31 6.53
CA ARG A 511 10.03 -20.47 6.11
C ARG A 511 9.32 -21.74 6.52
N GLU A 512 9.01 -22.59 5.56
CA GLU A 512 8.45 -23.92 5.83
C GLU A 512 9.27 -24.69 6.88
N PRO A 513 8.61 -25.24 7.93
CA PRO A 513 9.28 -26.02 8.96
C PRO A 513 10.00 -27.23 8.37
N LEU A 514 11.21 -27.50 8.86
CA LEU A 514 11.95 -28.68 8.43
C LEU A 514 11.31 -29.95 8.99
N ARG A 515 11.45 -31.06 8.25
CA ARG A 515 10.91 -32.35 8.68
C ARG A 515 11.39 -32.78 10.06
N ASP A 516 12.66 -32.52 10.40
CA ASP A 516 13.20 -32.88 11.71
C ASP A 516 12.57 -32.04 12.84
N GLU A 517 12.28 -30.76 12.58
CA GLU A 517 11.59 -29.87 13.53
C GLU A 517 10.16 -30.36 13.80
N LEU A 518 9.44 -30.81 12.77
CA LEU A 518 8.10 -31.40 12.88
C LEU A 518 8.09 -32.71 13.67
N LEU A 519 9.10 -33.56 13.48
CA LEU A 519 9.21 -34.83 14.20
C LEU A 519 9.61 -34.63 15.67
N ASP A 520 10.22 -33.50 16.02
CA ASP A 520 10.57 -33.12 17.39
C ASP A 520 9.39 -32.55 18.19
N LEU A 521 8.27 -32.26 17.50
CA LEU A 521 6.99 -31.92 18.13
C LEU A 521 6.30 -33.12 18.77
N ILE A 522 6.49 -34.34 18.25
CA ILE A 522 5.80 -35.54 18.72
C ILE A 522 6.23 -35.87 20.15
N GLU A 523 5.27 -35.99 21.05
CA GLU A 523 5.49 -36.52 22.40
C GLU A 523 5.44 -38.06 22.37
N GLY A 524 6.37 -38.73 23.04
CA GLY A 524 6.42 -40.20 23.13
C GLY A 524 7.31 -40.89 22.07
N GLU A 525 6.89 -42.06 21.59
CA GLU A 525 7.70 -42.90 20.69
C GLU A 525 7.80 -42.29 19.28
N LYS A 526 9.03 -41.95 18.86
CA LYS A 526 9.27 -41.41 17.52
C LYS A 526 9.01 -42.46 16.43
N PRO A 527 8.46 -42.06 15.27
CA PRO A 527 8.18 -42.97 14.17
C PRO A 527 9.45 -43.64 13.63
N LYS A 528 9.27 -44.88 13.14
CA LYS A 528 10.35 -45.67 12.52
C LYS A 528 10.87 -44.98 11.26
N VAL A 529 12.14 -45.22 10.90
CA VAL A 529 12.84 -44.54 9.79
C VAL A 529 12.04 -44.53 8.48
N LEU A 530 11.32 -45.62 8.18
CA LEU A 530 10.50 -45.78 6.98
C LEU A 530 9.21 -44.94 7.00
N GLU A 531 8.73 -44.54 8.17
CA GLU A 531 7.46 -43.80 8.36
C GLU A 531 7.69 -42.30 8.56
N ARG A 532 8.91 -41.89 8.93
CA ARG A 532 9.28 -40.50 9.21
C ARG A 532 8.92 -39.52 8.10
N LYS A 533 9.11 -39.91 6.84
CA LYS A 533 8.74 -39.08 5.68
C LYS A 533 7.23 -38.82 5.68
N LYS A 534 6.44 -39.89 5.74
CA LYS A 534 4.98 -39.84 5.69
C LYS A 534 4.38 -39.10 6.89
N THR A 535 4.91 -39.33 8.09
CA THR A 535 4.43 -38.65 9.31
C THR A 535 4.78 -37.16 9.30
N GLY A 536 6.01 -36.81 8.92
CA GLY A 536 6.42 -35.41 8.82
C GLY A 536 5.59 -34.63 7.78
N ASP A 537 5.39 -35.20 6.59
CA ASP A 537 4.60 -34.56 5.53
C ASP A 537 3.12 -34.40 5.94
N ARG A 538 2.57 -35.35 6.72
CA ARG A 538 1.20 -35.26 7.28
C ARG A 538 1.07 -34.15 8.32
N ILE A 539 2.00 -34.08 9.27
CA ILE A 539 2.00 -33.04 10.32
C ILE A 539 2.17 -31.66 9.66
N LEU A 540 3.08 -31.53 8.70
CA LEU A 540 3.27 -30.30 7.93
C LEU A 540 1.97 -29.86 7.26
N SER A 541 1.30 -30.76 6.54
CA SER A 541 0.04 -30.46 5.86
C SER A 541 -1.06 -30.01 6.82
N LYS A 542 -1.15 -30.62 8.01
CA LYS A 542 -2.12 -30.22 9.04
C LYS A 542 -1.78 -28.86 9.66
N ILE A 543 -0.51 -28.57 9.92
CA ILE A 543 -0.07 -27.26 10.46
C ILE A 543 -0.29 -26.16 9.43
N ILE A 544 0.08 -26.38 8.16
CA ILE A 544 -0.18 -25.44 7.06
C ILE A 544 -1.68 -25.20 6.93
N GLY A 545 -2.51 -26.25 6.92
CA GLY A 545 -3.97 -26.11 6.85
C GLY A 545 -4.56 -25.34 8.04
N PHE A 546 -4.05 -25.54 9.26
CA PHE A 546 -4.44 -24.77 10.43
C PHE A 546 -4.07 -23.29 10.27
N VAL A 547 -2.84 -23.00 9.82
CA VAL A 547 -2.36 -21.64 9.58
C VAL A 547 -3.20 -20.98 8.48
N GLU A 548 -3.43 -21.62 7.34
CA GLU A 548 -4.26 -21.11 6.25
C GLU A 548 -5.71 -20.82 6.68
N THR A 549 -6.25 -21.62 7.59
CA THR A 549 -7.64 -21.46 8.06
C THR A 549 -7.75 -20.33 9.06
N PHE A 550 -6.92 -20.32 10.11
CA PHE A 550 -7.13 -19.45 11.29
C PHE A 550 -6.18 -18.26 11.37
N VAL A 551 -5.05 -18.29 10.67
CA VAL A 551 -3.96 -17.32 10.84
C VAL A 551 -3.70 -16.53 9.55
N SER A 552 -3.73 -17.17 8.39
CA SER A 552 -3.56 -16.54 7.08
C SER A 552 -4.90 -16.03 6.56
N GLY A 553 -5.03 -14.73 6.34
CA GLY A 553 -6.14 -14.17 5.54
C GLY A 553 -7.40 -13.78 6.31
N PHE A 554 -7.29 -13.47 7.59
CA PHE A 554 -8.01 -12.34 8.14
C PHE A 554 -6.93 -11.40 8.64
N ALA A 555 -6.53 -10.43 7.82
CA ALA A 555 -5.64 -9.39 8.30
C ALA A 555 -6.26 -8.84 9.59
N LYS A 556 -5.61 -9.06 10.74
CA LYS A 556 -6.01 -8.43 11.99
C LYS A 556 -6.02 -6.94 11.69
N VAL A 557 -7.21 -6.35 11.69
CA VAL A 557 -7.38 -4.91 11.63
C VAL A 557 -6.82 -4.38 12.95
N GLY A 558 -5.53 -4.06 12.93
CA GLY A 558 -4.84 -3.34 13.99
C GLY A 558 -4.94 -1.86 13.75
#